data_AF-A0AAE4T1G3-F1
#
_entry.id   AF-A0AAE4T1G3-F1
#
_cell.length_a   1.000
_cell.length_b   1.000
_cell.length_c   1.000
_cell.angle_alpha   90.00
_cell.angle_beta   90.00
_cell.angle_gamma   90.00
#
_symmetry.space_group_name_H-M   'P 1'
#
loop_
_entity.id
_entity.type
_entity.pdbx_description
1 polymer ?
#
loop_
_entity_poly.entity_id
_entity_poly.type
_entity_poly.pdbx_seq_one_letter_code
_entity_poly.pdbx_strand_id
1 'polypeptide(L)'
;MELTDLTKEQRRELNPKILEMIESGKSEQEIYDFVLEKHPKLVYITTEKMTEYANACLTDTKQEVEETKRYLSDLNEYYDMQKQIISEEFKLTLDEVEEINERFKFKQWTASFPIFNIIVLYWKFKRLFRKAKI
;
A
#
# COMPACT_ATOMS: atom_id res chain seq x y z
N MET A 1 32.35 -1.38 -34.73
CA MET A 1 31.46 -0.73 -33.75
C MET A 1 30.28 -1.66 -33.64
N GLU A 2 30.19 -2.36 -32.51
CA GLU A 2 29.20 -3.41 -32.26
C GLU A 2 27.97 -2.80 -31.57
N LEU A 3 26.78 -3.38 -31.74
CA LEU A 3 25.53 -3.02 -31.03
C LEU A 3 25.65 -3.02 -29.49
N THR A 4 26.75 -3.55 -28.95
CA THR A 4 27.15 -3.45 -27.54
C THR A 4 27.48 -2.02 -27.10
N ASP A 5 27.75 -1.10 -28.04
CA ASP A 5 28.11 0.30 -27.75
C ASP A 5 26.90 1.22 -27.44
N LEU A 6 25.66 0.72 -27.51
CA LEU A 6 24.48 1.51 -27.09
C LEU A 6 24.49 1.72 -25.57
N THR A 7 24.30 2.97 -25.14
CA THR A 7 24.15 3.26 -23.71
C THR A 7 22.82 2.68 -23.19
N LYS A 8 22.74 2.46 -21.87
CA LYS A 8 21.52 1.95 -21.21
C LYS A 8 20.29 2.83 -21.50
N GLU A 9 20.50 4.14 -21.63
CA GLU A 9 19.45 5.12 -21.96
C GLU A 9 18.96 4.96 -23.40
N GLN A 10 19.88 4.79 -24.35
CA GLN A 10 19.52 4.58 -25.76
C GLN A 10 18.76 3.27 -25.97
N ARG A 11 19.15 2.20 -25.27
CA ARG A 11 18.40 0.93 -25.26
C ARG A 11 16.99 1.10 -24.69
N ARG A 12 16.83 1.84 -23.59
CA ARG A 12 15.50 2.11 -23.00
C ARG A 12 14.58 2.88 -23.94
N GLU A 13 15.11 3.75 -24.79
CA GLU A 13 14.30 4.49 -25.76
C GLU A 13 13.93 3.65 -27.00
N LEU A 14 14.87 2.84 -27.49
CA LEU A 14 14.71 2.04 -28.71
C LEU A 14 13.88 0.78 -28.51
N ASN A 15 14.14 0.01 -27.44
CA ASN A 15 13.54 -1.31 -27.21
C ASN A 15 12.01 -1.34 -27.29
N PRO A 16 11.26 -0.42 -26.66
CA PRO A 16 9.79 -0.45 -26.76
C PRO A 16 9.29 -0.21 -28.19
N LYS A 17 9.95 0.67 -28.97
CA LYS A 17 9.58 0.96 -30.36
C LYS A 17 9.93 -0.19 -31.30
N ILE A 18 11.07 -0.86 -31.07
CA ILE A 18 11.46 -2.06 -31.82
C ILE A 18 10.44 -3.18 -31.57
N LEU A 19 10.06 -3.41 -30.31
CA LEU A 19 9.04 -4.41 -29.96
C LEU A 19 7.69 -4.11 -30.62
N GLU A 20 7.25 -2.85 -30.58
CA GLU A 20 6.02 -2.41 -31.27
C GLU A 20 6.09 -2.66 -32.79
N MET A 21 7.24 -2.38 -33.43
CA MET A 21 7.42 -2.64 -34.86
C MET A 21 7.36 -4.14 -35.18
N ILE A 22 7.95 -4.99 -34.34
CA ILE A 22 7.87 -6.45 -34.48
C ILE A 22 6.42 -6.93 -34.34
N GLU A 23 5.69 -6.46 -33.32
CA GLU A 23 4.29 -6.80 -33.09
C GLU A 23 3.38 -6.32 -34.23
N SER A 24 3.70 -5.17 -34.83
CA SER A 24 2.99 -4.64 -36.01
C SER A 24 3.31 -5.38 -37.32
N GLY A 25 4.19 -6.38 -37.28
CA GLY A 25 4.57 -7.19 -38.44
C GLY A 25 5.48 -6.47 -39.44
N LYS A 26 6.20 -5.44 -39.00
CA LYS A 26 7.22 -4.77 -39.84
C LYS A 26 8.31 -5.76 -40.22
N SER A 27 8.82 -5.62 -41.42
CA SER A 27 9.95 -6.41 -41.88
C SER A 27 11.22 -6.06 -41.09
N GLU A 28 12.15 -7.00 -40.99
CA GLU A 28 13.44 -6.76 -40.34
C GLU A 28 14.14 -5.53 -40.94
N GLN A 29 14.04 -5.34 -42.26
CA GLN A 29 14.60 -4.18 -42.97
C GLN A 29 14.06 -2.84 -42.49
N GLU A 30 12.76 -2.74 -42.21
CA GLU A 30 12.15 -1.50 -41.72
C GLU A 30 12.55 -1.20 -40.28
N ILE A 31 12.69 -2.24 -39.45
CA ILE A 31 13.21 -2.11 -38.09
C ILE A 31 14.68 -1.66 -38.15
N TYR A 32 15.44 -2.19 -39.11
CA TYR A 32 16.84 -1.81 -39.34
C TYR A 32 16.98 -0.35 -39.75
N ASP A 33 16.20 0.11 -40.70
CA ASP A 33 16.22 1.50 -41.16
C ASP A 33 15.88 2.46 -40.01
N PHE A 34 14.90 2.12 -39.16
CA PHE A 34 14.55 2.92 -38.00
C PHE A 34 15.67 3.00 -36.96
N VAL A 35 16.35 1.89 -36.67
CA VAL A 35 17.47 1.86 -35.72
C VAL A 35 18.65 2.67 -36.25
N LEU A 36 18.96 2.57 -37.54
CA LEU A 36 20.01 3.35 -38.19
C LEU A 36 19.68 4.83 -38.29
N GLU A 37 18.42 5.20 -38.50
CA GLU A 37 17.96 6.59 -38.51
C GLU A 37 18.21 7.25 -37.14
N LYS A 38 17.90 6.54 -36.05
CA LYS A 38 18.08 7.04 -34.68
C LYS A 38 19.54 6.98 -34.23
N HIS A 39 20.29 5.98 -34.68
CA HIS A 39 21.66 5.74 -34.26
C HIS A 39 22.56 5.35 -35.45
N PRO A 40 22.92 6.32 -36.31
CA PRO A 40 23.62 6.07 -37.59
C PRO A 40 25.05 5.54 -37.46
N LYS A 41 25.60 5.49 -36.25
CA LYS A 41 26.93 4.91 -35.95
C LYS A 41 26.88 3.40 -35.66
N LEU A 42 25.68 2.82 -35.58
CA LEU A 42 25.50 1.38 -35.46
C LEU A 42 25.87 0.70 -36.78
N VAL A 43 27.08 0.16 -36.87
CA VAL A 43 27.53 -0.65 -38.00
C VAL A 43 27.06 -2.08 -37.77
N TYR A 44 26.43 -2.70 -38.78
CA TYR A 44 25.73 -3.96 -38.59
C TYR A 44 26.62 -5.13 -38.16
N ILE A 45 25.90 -5.97 -37.44
CA ILE A 45 26.22 -7.19 -36.75
C ILE A 45 25.23 -8.19 -37.38
N THR A 46 25.70 -9.37 -37.82
CA THR A 46 24.93 -10.34 -38.63
C THR A 46 23.61 -10.79 -37.98
N THR A 47 22.70 -11.43 -38.74
CA THR A 47 21.42 -11.98 -38.25
C THR A 47 21.53 -12.80 -36.97
N GLU A 48 22.60 -13.58 -36.85
CA GLU A 48 22.94 -14.37 -35.66
C GLU A 48 23.07 -13.48 -34.40
N LYS A 49 23.71 -12.33 -34.55
CA LYS A 49 23.93 -11.40 -33.46
C LYS A 49 22.75 -10.44 -33.20
N MET A 50 21.80 -10.28 -34.14
CA MET A 50 20.48 -9.67 -33.84
C MET A 50 19.69 -10.53 -32.85
N THR A 51 19.81 -11.85 -32.97
CA THR A 51 19.15 -12.78 -32.05
C THR A 51 19.78 -12.71 -30.66
N GLU A 52 21.11 -12.57 -30.58
CA GLU A 52 21.82 -12.31 -29.32
C GLU A 52 21.39 -10.97 -28.68
N TYR A 53 21.24 -9.91 -29.47
CA TYR A 53 20.75 -8.62 -28.98
C TYR A 53 19.31 -8.72 -28.43
N ALA A 54 18.42 -9.39 -29.16
CA ALA A 54 17.04 -9.60 -28.70
C ALA A 54 17.00 -10.41 -27.40
N ASN A 55 17.83 -11.45 -27.27
CA ASN A 55 17.94 -12.25 -26.05
C ASN A 55 18.51 -11.46 -24.87
N ALA A 56 19.50 -10.59 -25.11
CA ALA A 56 20.04 -9.69 -24.09
C ALA A 56 18.96 -8.71 -23.62
N CYS A 57 18.21 -8.11 -24.55
CA CYS A 57 17.09 -7.22 -24.25
C CYS A 57 16.00 -7.93 -23.43
N LEU A 58 15.66 -9.17 -23.77
CA LEU A 58 14.71 -9.99 -23.02
C LEU A 58 15.20 -10.29 -21.61
N THR A 59 16.50 -10.54 -21.44
CA THR A 59 17.11 -10.83 -20.14
C THR A 59 17.10 -9.58 -19.26
N ASP A 60 17.50 -8.44 -19.80
CA ASP A 60 17.46 -7.15 -19.10
C ASP A 60 16.04 -6.79 -18.66
N THR A 61 15.07 -6.95 -19.57
CA THR A 61 13.65 -6.68 -19.29
C THR A 61 13.11 -7.61 -18.19
N LYS A 62 13.44 -8.92 -18.25
CA LYS A 62 13.06 -9.87 -17.19
C LYS A 62 13.65 -9.48 -15.83
N GLN A 63 14.88 -9.02 -15.80
CA GLN A 63 15.51 -8.57 -14.57
C GLN A 63 14.83 -7.32 -14.02
N GLU A 64 14.53 -6.31 -14.86
CA GLU A 64 13.79 -5.12 -14.43
C GLU A 64 12.38 -5.47 -13.90
N VAL A 65 11.70 -6.45 -14.50
CA VAL A 65 10.40 -6.95 -14.01
C VAL A 65 10.55 -7.61 -12.62
N GLU A 66 11.55 -8.44 -12.40
CA GLU A 66 11.78 -9.07 -11.10
C GLU A 66 12.18 -8.05 -10.02
N GLU A 67 12.97 -7.04 -10.35
CA GLU A 67 13.28 -5.92 -9.45
C GLU A 67 12.02 -5.13 -9.08
N THR A 68 11.16 -4.85 -10.07
CA THR A 68 9.87 -4.17 -9.84
C THR A 68 8.93 -4.99 -8.97
N LYS A 69 8.86 -6.31 -9.17
CA LYS A 69 8.05 -7.21 -8.33
C LYS A 69 8.53 -7.21 -6.88
N ARG A 70 9.85 -7.25 -6.65
CA ARG A 70 10.43 -7.18 -5.30
C ARG A 70 10.07 -5.86 -4.63
N TYR A 71 10.25 -4.75 -5.34
CA TYR A 71 9.86 -3.44 -4.83
C TYR A 71 8.37 -3.36 -4.46
N LEU A 72 7.48 -3.93 -5.28
CA LEU A 72 6.06 -4.00 -4.95
C LEU A 72 5.77 -4.88 -3.73
N SER A 73 6.49 -5.99 -3.56
CA SER A 73 6.36 -6.85 -2.39
C SER A 73 6.75 -6.10 -1.11
N ASP A 74 7.90 -5.44 -1.12
CA ASP A 74 8.40 -4.66 0.02
C ASP A 74 7.42 -3.52 0.37
N LEU A 75 6.87 -2.85 -0.64
CA LEU A 75 5.88 -1.79 -0.45
C LEU A 75 4.57 -2.31 0.14
N ASN A 76 4.13 -3.50 -0.28
CA ASN A 76 2.94 -4.13 0.26
C ASN A 76 3.13 -4.54 1.73
N GLU A 77 4.29 -5.10 2.07
CA GLU A 77 4.65 -5.42 3.47
C GLU A 77 4.68 -4.16 4.34
N TYR A 78 5.25 -3.06 3.84
CA TYR A 78 5.23 -1.78 4.51
C TYR A 78 3.80 -1.26 4.75
N TYR A 79 2.92 -1.39 3.75
CA TYR A 79 1.52 -1.01 3.88
C TYR A 79 0.78 -1.84 4.94
N ASP A 80 1.01 -3.15 4.98
CA ASP A 80 0.42 -4.03 5.98
C ASP A 80 0.89 -3.69 7.40
N MET A 81 2.19 -3.35 7.57
CA MET A 81 2.72 -2.86 8.85
C MET A 81 2.06 -1.55 9.29
N GLN A 82 1.94 -0.57 8.38
CA GLN A 82 1.27 0.71 8.66
C GLN A 82 -0.19 0.50 9.09
N LYS A 83 -0.90 -0.41 8.41
CA LYS A 83 -2.29 -0.74 8.74
C LYS A 83 -2.41 -1.36 10.14
N GLN A 84 -1.47 -2.22 10.54
CA GLN A 84 -1.45 -2.78 11.89
C GLN A 84 -1.23 -1.70 12.95
N ILE A 85 -0.26 -0.81 12.74
CA ILE A 85 0.02 0.32 13.66
C ILE A 85 -1.23 1.17 13.85
N ILE A 86 -1.89 1.57 12.77
CA ILE A 86 -3.13 2.37 12.84
C ILE A 86 -4.24 1.61 13.59
N SER A 87 -4.36 0.30 13.37
CA SER A 87 -5.33 -0.53 14.08
C SER A 87 -5.05 -0.62 15.58
N GLU A 88 -3.79 -0.69 15.98
CA GLU A 88 -3.37 -0.69 17.38
C GLU A 88 -3.64 0.66 18.05
N GLU A 89 -3.33 1.78 17.38
CA GLU A 89 -3.66 3.12 17.86
C GLU A 89 -5.17 3.31 18.06
N PHE A 90 -5.99 2.85 17.11
CA PHE A 90 -7.44 2.89 17.23
C PHE A 90 -7.95 2.09 18.42
N LYS A 91 -7.35 0.93 18.67
CA LYS A 91 -7.70 0.07 19.81
C LYS A 91 -7.35 0.74 21.13
N LEU A 92 -6.15 1.31 21.25
CA LEU A 92 -5.74 2.08 22.44
C LEU A 92 -6.70 3.24 22.69
N THR A 93 -7.10 3.95 21.64
CA THR A 93 -8.07 5.05 21.75
C THR A 93 -9.44 4.55 22.23
N LEU A 94 -9.90 3.39 21.77
CA LEU A 94 -11.15 2.79 22.24
C LEU A 94 -11.07 2.37 23.71
N ASP A 95 -9.96 1.77 24.12
CA ASP A 95 -9.72 1.37 25.51
C ASP A 95 -9.70 2.61 26.44
N GLU A 96 -9.08 3.71 26.02
CA GLU A 96 -9.11 4.99 26.76
C GLU A 96 -10.54 5.55 26.89
N VAL A 97 -11.31 5.52 25.80
CA VAL A 97 -12.72 5.97 25.80
C VAL A 97 -13.56 5.09 26.72
N GLU A 98 -13.34 3.78 26.73
CA GLU A 98 -14.04 2.86 27.63
C GLU A 98 -13.68 3.11 29.10
N GLU A 99 -12.40 3.33 29.41
CA GLU A 99 -11.97 3.68 30.77
C GLU A 99 -12.60 4.99 31.25
N ILE A 100 -12.64 6.02 30.39
CA ILE A 100 -13.32 7.28 30.68
C ILE A 100 -14.80 7.03 30.95
N ASN A 101 -15.47 6.24 30.13
CA ASN A 101 -16.89 5.91 30.28
C ASN A 101 -17.17 5.19 31.61
N GLU A 102 -16.35 4.21 31.99
CA GLU A 102 -16.47 3.51 33.27
C GLU A 102 -16.25 4.45 34.47
N ARG A 103 -15.25 5.35 34.40
CA ARG A 103 -15.06 6.40 35.42
C ARG A 103 -16.27 7.33 35.53
N PHE A 104 -16.90 7.69 34.42
CA PHE A 104 -18.13 8.50 34.42
C PHE A 104 -19.32 7.76 35.02
N LYS A 105 -19.54 6.48 34.68
CA LYS A 105 -20.58 5.64 35.29
C LYS A 105 -20.38 5.50 36.79
N PHE A 106 -19.15 5.24 37.23
CA PHE A 106 -18.82 5.15 38.65
C PHE A 106 -19.11 6.47 39.41
N LYS A 107 -18.77 7.62 38.81
CA LYS A 107 -19.12 8.93 39.36
C LYS A 107 -20.63 9.17 39.43
N GLN A 108 -21.39 8.78 38.40
CA GLN A 108 -22.85 8.86 38.44
C GLN A 108 -23.45 7.96 39.53
N TRP A 109 -22.94 6.73 39.68
CA TRP A 109 -23.40 5.80 40.70
C TRP A 109 -23.14 6.34 42.11
N THR A 110 -21.93 6.82 42.38
CA THR A 110 -21.57 7.42 43.69
C THR A 110 -22.33 8.71 43.97
N ALA A 111 -22.59 9.54 42.97
CA ALA A 111 -23.42 10.75 43.11
C ALA A 111 -24.90 10.42 43.37
N SER A 112 -25.40 9.31 42.84
CA SER A 112 -26.78 8.85 43.04
C SER A 112 -26.97 8.17 44.40
N PHE A 113 -25.93 7.57 44.98
CA PHE A 113 -25.97 6.87 46.27
C PHE A 113 -26.55 7.72 47.44
N PRO A 114 -26.13 8.98 47.67
CA PRO A 114 -26.76 9.84 48.68
C PRO A 114 -28.22 10.18 48.34
N ILE A 115 -28.57 10.34 47.06
CA ILE A 115 -29.96 10.58 46.64
C ILE A 115 -30.84 9.37 46.94
N PHE A 116 -30.37 8.16 46.65
CA PHE A 116 -31.07 6.92 47.01
C PHE A 116 -31.26 6.78 48.52
N ASN A 117 -30.24 7.10 49.33
CA ASN A 117 -30.37 7.10 50.79
C ASN A 117 -31.40 8.12 51.28
N ILE A 118 -31.45 9.33 50.70
CA ILE A 118 -32.46 10.35 51.02
C ILE A 118 -33.87 9.85 50.65
N ILE A 119 -34.04 9.24 49.48
CA ILE A 119 -35.33 8.66 49.05
C ILE A 119 -35.77 7.54 49.99
N VAL A 120 -34.86 6.63 50.35
CA VAL A 120 -35.14 5.52 51.29
C VAL A 120 -35.48 6.04 52.68
N LEU A 121 -34.73 7.02 53.20
CA LEU A 121 -35.02 7.68 54.46
C LEU A 121 -36.40 8.35 54.43
N TYR A 122 -36.70 9.12 53.39
CA TYR A 122 -37.99 9.77 53.20
C TYR A 122 -39.15 8.75 53.20
N TRP A 123 -38.99 7.62 52.52
CA TRP A 123 -39.97 6.53 52.53
C TRP A 123 -40.13 5.90 53.92
N LYS A 124 -39.03 5.67 54.65
CA LYS A 124 -39.05 5.11 56.00
C LYS A 124 -39.76 6.04 56.98
N PHE A 125 -39.47 7.34 56.94
CA PHE A 125 -40.16 8.36 57.74
C PHE A 125 -41.65 8.44 57.39
N LYS A 126 -42.00 8.50 56.10
CA LYS A 126 -43.40 8.52 55.65
C LYS A 126 -44.20 7.29 56.13
N ARG A 127 -43.56 6.11 56.17
CA ARG A 127 -44.17 4.87 56.69
C ARG A 127 -44.37 4.91 58.21
N LEU A 128 -43.42 5.47 58.96
CA LEU A 128 -43.56 5.65 60.41
C LEU A 128 -44.68 6.63 60.76
N PHE A 129 -44.77 7.77 60.06
CA PHE A 129 -45.86 8.74 60.27
C PHE A 129 -47.24 8.21 59.85
N ARG A 130 -47.32 7.31 58.85
CA ARG A 130 -48.58 6.61 58.54
C ARG A 130 -49.00 5.62 59.63
N LYS A 131 -48.04 4.98 60.31
CA LYS A 131 -48.34 4.06 61.43
C LYS A 131 -48.66 4.79 62.74
N ALA A 132 -48.21 6.03 62.89
CA ALA A 132 -48.47 6.87 64.07
C ALA A 132 -49.81 7.64 64.00
N LYS A 133 -50.56 7.55 62.88
CA LYS A 133 -51.96 7.97 62.77
C LYS A 133 -52.87 6.77 63.04
N ILE A 134 -52.95 6.34 64.31
CA ILE A 134 -54.04 5.57 64.90
C ILE A 134 -54.28 6.17 66.28
#